data_AF-A0A6M1LPR9-F1
#
_entry.id   AF-A0A6M1LPR9-F1
#
_cell.length_a   1.000
_cell.length_b   1.000
_cell.length_c   1.000
_cell.angle_alpha   90.00
_cell.angle_beta   90.00
_cell.angle_gamma   90.00
#
_symmetry.space_group_name_H-M   'P 1'
#
loop_
_entity.id
_entity.type
_entity.pdbx_description
1 polymer ?
#
loop_
_entity_poly.entity_id
_entity_poly.type
_entity_poly.pdbx_seq_one_letter_code
_entity_poly.pdbx_strand_id
1 'polypeptide(L)' 'MPAFHGLYRASVVNTGDPMGQGRLQVQVPAVSGGASQWALPCRPPAATRQTAAPAVGATVWVMFEGGDASRPVWMGVL' A
#
# COMPACT_ATOMS: atom_id res chain seq x y z
N MET A 1 1.16 -21.75 3.36
CA MET A 1 1.68 -20.37 3.38
C MET A 1 0.94 -19.61 4.47
N PRO A 2 1.58 -18.82 5.34
CA PRO A 2 0.87 -18.01 6.32
C PRO A 2 -0.02 -16.99 5.60
N ALA A 3 -1.24 -16.80 6.11
CA ALA A 3 -2.19 -15.85 5.54
C ALA A 3 -2.15 -14.54 6.36
N PHE A 4 -1.90 -13.41 5.70
CA PHE A 4 -1.69 -12.11 6.35
C PHE A 4 -3.01 -11.33 6.45
N HIS A 5 -3.88 -11.73 7.37
CA HIS A 5 -5.25 -11.18 7.48
C HIS A 5 -5.35 -9.88 8.32
N GLY A 6 -4.21 -9.33 8.75
CA GLY A 6 -4.15 -8.15 9.61
C GLY A 6 -3.92 -6.83 8.87
N LEU A 7 -3.98 -5.74 9.64
CA LEU A 7 -3.44 -4.44 9.27
C LEU A 7 -1.95 -4.38 9.61
N TYR A 8 -1.15 -3.99 8.63
CA TYR A 8 0.29 -3.84 8.76
C TYR A 8 0.70 -2.41 8.52
N ARG A 9 1.66 -1.93 9.31
CA ARG A 9 2.29 -0.63 9.05
C ARG A 9 3.29 -0.78 7.92
N ALA A 10 3.25 0.16 7.01
CA ALA A 10 4.15 0.21 5.88
C ALA A 10 4.70 1.63 5.71
N SER A 11 5.95 1.75 5.26
CA SER A 11 6.53 3.01 4.85
C SER A 11 6.37 3.20 3.35
N VAL A 12 5.95 4.40 2.94
CA VAL A 12 5.90 4.76 1.52
C VAL A 12 7.30 5.03 1.03
N VAL A 13 7.72 4.35 -0.03
CA VAL A 13 9.04 4.54 -0.66
C VAL A 13 8.94 5.21 -2.03
N ASN A 14 7.78 5.12 -2.69
CA ASN A 14 7.56 5.77 -3.99
C ASN A 14 6.06 6.02 -4.22
N THR A 15 5.73 7.18 -4.80
CA THR A 15 4.38 7.61 -5.17
C THR A 15 4.18 7.73 -6.68
N GLY A 16 5.26 7.62 -7.46
CA GLY A 16 5.26 7.75 -8.92
C GLY A 16 4.75 6.49 -9.60
N ASP A 17 3.46 6.19 -9.46
CA ASP A 17 2.82 5.03 -10.09
C ASP A 17 2.87 5.11 -11.63
N PRO A 18 3.63 4.24 -12.31
CA PRO A 18 3.77 4.28 -13.77
C PRO A 18 2.46 4.00 -14.52
N MET A 19 1.50 3.34 -13.86
CA MET A 19 0.21 2.96 -14.46
C MET A 19 -0.90 3.99 -14.17
N GLY A 20 -0.61 5.05 -13.39
CA GLY A 20 -1.59 6.08 -13.06
C GLY A 20 -2.82 5.57 -12.28
N GLN A 21 -2.70 4.45 -11.57
CA GLN A 21 -3.78 3.81 -10.80
C GLN A 21 -3.84 4.31 -9.34
N GLY A 22 -2.95 5.23 -8.95
CA GLY A 22 -2.87 5.72 -7.57
C GLY A 22 -2.23 4.73 -6.60
N ARG A 23 -1.37 3.83 -7.10
CA ARG A 23 -0.63 2.88 -6.28
C ARG A 23 0.48 3.57 -5.50
N LEU A 24 0.80 3.01 -4.34
CA LEU A 24 1.95 3.41 -3.54
C LEU A 24 2.93 2.26 -3.47
N GLN A 25 4.20 2.52 -3.75
CA GLN A 25 5.23 1.55 -3.44
C GLN A 25 5.52 1.65 -1.94
N VAL A 26 5.31 0.54 -1.24
CA VAL A 26 5.41 0.47 0.22
C VAL A 26 6.34 -0.66 0.65
N GLN A 27 7.02 -0.48 1.76
CA GLN A 27 7.76 -1.54 2.44
C GLN A 27 6.99 -1.98 3.68
N VAL A 28 6.77 -3.28 3.82
CA VAL A 28 6.10 -3.90 4.98
C VAL A 28 7.09 -4.85 5.67
N PRO A 29 7.95 -4.37 6.59
CA PRO A 29 9.01 -5.18 7.18
C PRO A 29 8.50 -6.49 7.82
N ALA A 30 7.30 -6.45 8.42
CA ALA A 30 6.66 -7.59 9.06
C ALA A 30 6.20 -8.71 8.11
N VAL A 31 6.14 -8.46 6.79
CA VAL A 31 5.62 -9.40 5.79
C VAL A 31 6.66 -9.71 4.72
N SER A 32 7.26 -8.68 4.12
CA SER A 32 8.17 -8.81 2.98
C SER A 32 9.65 -8.72 3.35
N GLY A 33 9.99 -8.67 4.65
CA GLY A 33 11.38 -8.53 5.12
C GLY A 33 12.06 -7.24 4.64
N GLY A 34 11.28 -6.22 4.26
CA GLY A 34 11.78 -4.95 3.73
C GLY A 34 11.77 -4.85 2.20
N ALA A 35 11.37 -5.89 1.46
CA ALA A 35 11.14 -5.75 0.03
C ALA A 35 9.94 -4.80 -0.23
N SER A 36 10.09 -3.91 -1.21
CA SER A 36 9.05 -2.95 -1.57
C SER A 36 8.08 -3.55 -2.58
N GLN A 37 6.79 -3.24 -2.43
CA GLN A 37 5.72 -3.75 -3.30
C GLN A 37 4.73 -2.62 -3.62
N TRP A 38 4.09 -2.70 -4.79
CA TRP A 38 3.05 -1.76 -5.18
C TRP A 38 1.72 -2.13 -4.52
N ALA A 39 1.25 -1.28 -3.60
CA ALA A 39 -0.04 -1.42 -2.96
C ALA A 39 -1.12 -0.67 -3.73
N LEU A 40 -2.24 -1.34 -3.99
CA LEU A 40 -3.44 -0.72 -4.56
C LEU A 40 -4.15 0.15 -3.51
N PRO A 41 -4.77 1.26 -3.91
CA PRO A 41 -5.60 2.04 -2.99
C PRO A 41 -6.91 1.32 -2.68
N CYS A 42 -7.29 1.24 -1.40
CA CYS A 42 -8.66 0.89 -1.00
C CYS A 42 -9.58 2.12 -1.16
N ARG A 43 -9.79 2.59 -2.40
CA ARG A 43 -10.59 3.78 -2.69
C ARG A 43 -11.54 3.58 -3.86
N PRO A 44 -12.69 4.29 -3.88
CA PRO A 44 -13.61 4.24 -4.99
C PRO A 44 -12.93 4.72 -6.28
N PRO A 45 -13.18 4.08 -7.44
CA PRO A 45 -12.60 4.46 -8.73
C PRO A 45 -12.89 5.90 -9.16
N ALA A 46 -13.96 6.51 -8.62
CA ALA A 46 -14.49 7.82 -9.01
C ALA A 46 -13.97 8.99 -8.17
N ALA A 47 -13.03 8.79 -7.25
CA ALA A 47 -12.39 9.90 -6.54
C ALA A 47 -11.39 10.61 -7.48
N THR A 48 -11.92 11.37 -8.43
CA THR A 48 -11.23 12.21 -9.44
C THR A 48 -10.45 13.38 -8.86
N ARG A 49 -10.13 13.35 -7.57
CA ARG A 49 -9.17 14.28 -6.97
C ARG A 49 -8.09 13.46 -6.32
N GLN A 50 -6.86 13.76 -6.71
CA GLN A 50 -5.65 13.41 -5.99
C GLN A 50 -5.81 13.90 -4.54
N THR A 51 -6.46 13.10 -3.69
CA THR A 51 -6.26 13.20 -2.26
C THR A 51 -4.80 12.89 -2.10
N ALA A 52 -4.03 13.94 -1.81
CA ALA A 52 -2.57 13.97 -1.92
C ALA A 52 -2.01 12.61 -1.54
N ALA A 53 -1.35 11.94 -2.50
CA ALA A 53 -0.69 10.68 -2.23
C ALA A 53 0.21 10.91 -0.99
N PRO A 54 0.18 10.02 0.00
CA PRO A 54 1.05 10.14 1.16
C PRO A 54 2.49 10.37 0.70
N ALA A 55 3.19 11.31 1.32
CA ALA A 55 4.56 11.62 0.94
C ALA A 55 5.47 10.38 1.11
N VAL A 56 6.54 10.31 0.32
CA VAL A 56 7.60 9.33 0.57
C VAL A 56 8.12 9.50 2.00
N GLY A 57 8.25 8.40 2.72
CA GLY A 57 8.57 8.36 4.15
C GLY A 57 7.35 8.32 5.08
N ALA A 58 6.14 8.60 4.60
CA ALA A 58 4.93 8.50 5.41
C ALA A 58 4.64 7.05 5.81
N THR A 59 4.03 6.87 6.98
CA THR A 59 3.53 5.56 7.43
C THR A 59 2.08 5.40 6.99
N VAL A 60 1.77 4.28 6.36
CA VAL A 60 0.43 3.92 5.90
C VAL A 60 0.01 2.57 6.46
N TRP A 61 -1.30 2.34 6.51
CA TRP A 61 -1.88 1.05 6.82
C TRP A 61 -2.09 0.23 5.55
N VAL A 62 -1.62 -1.01 5.57
CA VAL A 62 -1.70 -1.97 4.46
C VAL A 62 -2.38 -3.25 4.92
N MET A 63 -3.25 -3.79 4.09
CA MET A 63 -3.80 -5.13 4.19
C MET A 63 -3.44 -5.95 2.93
N PHE A 64 -3.76 -7.23 2.94
CA PHE A 64 -3.45 -8.15 1.85
C PHE A 64 -4.72 -8.83 1.37
N GLU A 65 -5.00 -8.76 0.06
CA GLU A 65 -6.20 -9.38 -0.52
C GLU A 65 -6.18 -10.89 -0.31
N GLY A 66 -7.18 -11.44 0.38
CA GLY A 66 -7.22 -12.87 0.71
C GLY A 66 -6.05 -13.34 1.58
N GLY A 67 -5.35 -12.43 2.26
CA GLY A 67 -4.15 -12.75 3.03
C GLY A 67 -2.89 -12.99 2.19
N ASP A 68 -2.94 -12.72 0.89
CA ASP A 68 -1.83 -12.94 -0.04
C ASP A 68 -0.82 -11.77 0.04
N ALA A 69 0.39 -12.06 0.52
CA ALA A 69 1.48 -11.10 0.66
C ALA A 69 1.87 -10.39 -0.65
N SER A 70 1.54 -10.99 -1.81
CA SER A 70 1.80 -10.42 -3.14
C SER A 70 0.73 -9.42 -3.59
N ARG A 71 -0.38 -9.30 -2.85
CA ARG A 71 -1.52 -8.43 -3.18
C ARG A 71 -1.79 -7.38 -2.08
N PRO A 72 -0.85 -6.46 -1.84
CA PRO A 72 -1.04 -5.42 -0.84
C PRO A 72 -2.06 -4.36 -1.28
N VAL A 73 -2.84 -3.88 -0.33
CA VAL A 73 -3.83 -2.80 -0.48
C VAL A 73 -3.63 -1.82 0.65
N TRP A 74 -3.39 -0.54 0.34
CA TRP A 74 -3.26 0.51 1.35
C TRP A 74 -4.61 1.18 1.62
N MET A 75 -4.89 1.46 2.89
CA MET A 75 -6.18 1.99 3.33
C MET A 75 -6.13 3.46 3.73
N GLY A 76 -5.02 3.92 4.32
CA GLY A 76 -4.90 5.29 4.81
C GLY A 76 -3.50 5.60 5.33
N VAL A 77 -3.24 6.89 5.51
CA VAL A 77 -2.03 7.44 6.13
C VAL A 77 -2.24 7.62 7.63
N LEU A 78 -1.17 7.46 8.42
CA LEU A 78 -1.15 7.77 9.85
C LEU A 78 -0.97 9.27 10.10
#